data_AF-A0A1G3KQA2-F1
#
_entry.id   AF-A0A1G3KQA2-F1
#
_cell.length_a   1.000
_cell.length_b   1.000
_cell.length_c   1.000
_cell.angle_alpha   90.00
_cell.angle_beta   90.00
_cell.angle_gamma   90.00
#
_symmetry.space_group_name_H-M   'P 1'
#
loop_
_entity.id
_entity.type
_entity.pdbx_description
1 polymer ?
#
loop_
_entity_poly.entity_id
_entity_poly.type
_entity_poly.pdbx_seq_one_letter_code
_entity_poly.pdbx_strand_id
1 'polypeptide(L)'
;MALIGPAAPAARAALAFEALRIAVAILILIHGTYRLAAGLVEPFGTWLDSLGFPFGYGWAMAVTLYELVGPALMLARRWTSLAALGHAGILTLGLILVHLPAGWFVVGGGRNGMEYSVLLIVSLLAIAWAFWPVRRGQG
;
A
#
# COMPACT_ATOMS: atom_id res chain seq x y z
N MET A 1 -1.16 2.38 39.59
CA MET A 1 -1.92 1.97 38.39
C MET A 1 -0.96 1.93 37.23
N ALA A 2 -0.78 0.79 36.55
CA ALA A 2 0.06 0.75 35.36
C ALA A 2 -0.63 1.55 34.24
N LEU A 3 0.06 2.53 33.66
CA LEU A 3 -0.44 3.39 32.58
C LEU A 3 -0.59 2.66 31.23
N ILE A 4 -0.26 1.36 31.19
CA ILE A 4 -0.25 0.53 29.98
C ILE A 4 -1.21 -0.64 30.24
N GLY A 5 -2.27 -0.72 29.42
CA GLY A 5 -3.21 -1.84 29.44
C GLY A 5 -2.58 -3.14 28.90
N PRO A 6 -3.23 -4.30 29.11
CA PRO A 6 -2.73 -5.56 28.58
C PRO A 6 -2.68 -5.54 27.05
N ALA A 7 -1.77 -6.32 26.47
CA ALA A 7 -1.75 -6.55 25.03
C ALA A 7 -3.06 -7.19 24.54
N ALA A 8 -3.43 -6.94 23.28
CA ALA A 8 -4.58 -7.59 22.67
C ALA A 8 -4.40 -9.13 22.66
N PRO A 9 -5.44 -9.92 22.99
CA PRO A 9 -5.39 -11.36 22.86
C PRO A 9 -5.03 -11.78 21.42
N ALA A 10 -4.20 -12.81 21.26
CA ALA A 10 -3.68 -13.24 19.96
C ALA A 10 -4.78 -13.50 18.91
N ALA A 11 -5.90 -14.12 19.31
CA ALA A 11 -7.04 -14.37 18.43
C ALA A 11 -7.68 -13.06 17.92
N ARG A 12 -7.79 -12.03 18.77
CA ARG A 12 -8.32 -10.72 18.37
C ARG A 12 -7.34 -9.97 17.48
N ALA A 13 -6.05 -10.05 17.77
CA ALA A 13 -5.01 -9.47 16.93
C ALA A 13 -5.02 -10.10 15.51
N ALA A 14 -5.18 -11.43 15.42
CA ALA A 14 -5.29 -12.13 14.14
C ALA A 14 -6.50 -11.63 13.32
N LEU A 15 -7.67 -11.52 13.94
CA LEU A 15 -8.88 -10.97 13.29
C LEU A 15 -8.68 -9.51 12.84
N ALA A 16 -8.00 -8.70 13.65
CA ALA A 16 -7.70 -7.30 13.31
C ALA A 16 -6.77 -7.21 12.08
N PHE A 17 -5.74 -8.05 11.99
CA PHE A 17 -4.86 -8.10 10.82
C PHE A 17 -5.56 -8.61 9.56
N GLU A 18 -6.51 -9.53 9.70
CA GLU A 18 -7.37 -9.95 8.59
C GLU A 18 -8.23 -8.80 8.06
N ALA A 19 -8.86 -8.04 8.96
CA ALA A 19 -9.64 -6.86 8.59
C ALA A 19 -8.77 -5.78 7.94
N LEU A 20 -7.59 -5.50 8.52
CA LEU A 20 -6.63 -4.54 7.99
C LEU A 20 -6.15 -4.93 6.58
N ARG A 21 -5.81 -6.21 6.38
CA ARG A 21 -5.42 -6.75 5.06
C ARG A 21 -6.51 -6.52 4.01
N ILE A 22 -7.75 -6.84 4.34
CA ILE A 22 -8.88 -6.68 3.42
C ILE A 22 -9.11 -5.21 3.09
N ALA A 23 -9.16 -4.34 4.11
CA ALA A 23 -9.40 -2.91 3.93
C ALA A 23 -8.30 -2.26 3.07
N VAL A 24 -7.03 -2.50 3.39
CA VAL A 24 -5.89 -1.95 2.62
C VAL A 24 -5.88 -2.48 1.19
N ALA A 25 -6.14 -3.77 1.00
CA ALA A 25 -6.21 -4.35 -0.35
C ALA A 25 -7.33 -3.71 -1.19
N ILE A 26 -8.53 -3.52 -0.62
CA ILE A 26 -9.64 -2.85 -1.32
C ILE A 26 -9.27 -1.41 -1.69
N LEU A 27 -8.67 -0.66 -0.76
CA LEU A 27 -8.27 0.73 -1.02
C LEU A 27 -7.28 0.84 -2.18
N ILE A 28 -6.27 -0.03 -2.21
CA ILE A 28 -5.28 -0.08 -3.30
C ILE A 28 -5.95 -0.50 -4.62
N LEU A 29 -6.83 -1.50 -4.57
CA LEU A 29 -7.55 -1.97 -5.76
C LEU A 29 -8.43 -0.88 -6.36
N ILE A 30 -9.13 -0.10 -5.54
CA ILE A 30 -9.90 1.07 -5.99
C ILE A 30 -8.98 2.07 -6.71
N HIS A 31 -7.77 2.30 -6.19
CA HIS A 31 -6.83 3.24 -6.81
C HIS A 31 -6.37 2.77 -8.21
N GLY A 32 -5.93 1.51 -8.33
CA GLY A 32 -5.51 0.93 -9.61
C GLY A 32 -6.67 0.85 -10.63
N THR A 33 -7.85 0.42 -10.19
CA THR A 33 -9.05 0.33 -11.05
C THR A 33 -9.50 1.70 -11.52
N TYR A 34 -9.54 2.70 -10.64
CA TYR A 34 -9.90 4.06 -11.00
C TYR A 34 -8.89 4.66 -11.99
N ARG A 35 -7.58 4.46 -11.77
CA ARG A 35 -6.54 4.94 -12.70
C ARG A 35 -6.74 4.37 -14.11
N LEU A 36 -7.04 3.07 -14.21
CA LEU A 36 -7.29 2.43 -15.49
C LEU A 36 -8.60 2.92 -16.13
N ALA A 37 -9.69 2.91 -15.38
CA ALA A 37 -11.03 3.25 -15.89
C ALA A 37 -11.16 4.72 -16.32
N ALA A 38 -10.46 5.63 -15.64
CA ALA A 38 -10.46 7.05 -15.96
C ALA A 38 -9.41 7.44 -17.01
N GLY A 39 -8.71 6.48 -17.63
CA GLY A 39 -7.69 6.76 -18.65
C GLY A 39 -6.46 7.49 -18.11
N LEU A 40 -6.17 7.37 -16.81
CA LEU A 40 -5.14 8.14 -16.12
C LEU A 40 -3.74 7.49 -16.18
N VAL A 41 -3.61 6.33 -16.83
CA VAL A 41 -2.31 5.66 -17.00
C VAL A 41 -1.37 6.47 -17.89
N GLU A 42 -1.87 7.00 -19.02
CA GLU A 42 -1.06 7.81 -19.93
C GLU A 42 -0.63 9.15 -19.31
N PRO A 43 -1.53 9.97 -18.70
CA PRO A 43 -1.12 11.17 -17.99
C PRO A 43 -0.10 10.91 -16.88
N PHE A 44 -0.24 9.80 -16.14
CA PHE A 44 0.73 9.41 -15.12
C PHE A 44 2.08 9.04 -15.74
N GLY A 45 2.09 8.34 -16.87
CA GLY A 45 3.29 8.02 -17.64
C GLY A 45 4.03 9.27 -18.13
N THR A 46 3.32 10.21 -18.75
CA THR A 46 3.88 11.48 -19.20
C THR A 46 4.48 12.29 -18.05
N TRP A 47 3.85 12.26 -16.88
CA TRP A 47 4.42 12.88 -15.68
C TRP A 47 5.73 12.20 -15.24
N LEU A 48 5.79 10.86 -15.25
CA LEU A 48 7.03 10.12 -14.96
C LEU A 48 8.14 10.43 -15.96
N ASP A 49 7.82 10.53 -17.25
CA ASP A 49 8.78 10.94 -18.30
C ASP A 49 9.35 12.33 -18.00
N SER A 50 8.50 13.28 -17.55
CA SER A 50 8.94 14.63 -17.18
C SER A 50 9.89 14.67 -15.98
N LEU A 51 9.87 13.63 -15.13
CA LEU A 51 10.80 13.45 -14.01
C LEU A 51 12.10 12.72 -14.42
N GLY A 52 12.24 12.33 -15.69
CA GLY A 52 13.41 11.63 -16.22
C GLY A 52 13.36 10.11 -16.10
N PHE A 53 12.21 9.52 -15.76
CA PHE A 53 12.05 8.07 -15.85
C PHE A 53 12.00 7.65 -17.32
N PRO A 54 12.83 6.68 -17.77
CA PRO A 54 12.73 6.18 -19.13
C PRO A 54 11.45 5.34 -19.29
N PHE A 55 10.76 5.49 -20.42
CA PHE A 55 9.53 4.75 -20.73
C PHE A 55 8.44 4.93 -19.66
N GLY A 56 8.09 6.18 -19.33
CA GLY A 56 7.16 6.54 -18.25
C GLY A 56 5.81 5.83 -18.33
N TYR A 57 5.24 5.66 -19.52
CA TYR A 57 4.02 4.86 -19.71
C TYR A 57 4.19 3.41 -19.21
N GLY A 58 5.35 2.80 -19.47
CA GLY A 58 5.66 1.44 -19.02
C GLY A 58 5.68 1.34 -17.49
N TRP A 59 6.28 2.31 -16.82
CA TRP A 59 6.25 2.40 -15.35
C TRP A 59 4.83 2.64 -14.81
N ALA A 60 4.09 3.57 -15.40
CA ALA A 60 2.72 3.85 -15.02
C ALA A 60 1.82 2.60 -15.16
N MET A 61 1.98 1.86 -16.26
CA MET A 61 1.27 0.61 -16.48
C MET A 61 1.70 -0.47 -15.48
N ALA A 62 3.00 -0.63 -15.22
CA ALA A 62 3.51 -1.59 -14.25
C ALA A 62 2.95 -1.35 -12.85
N VAL A 63 2.95 -0.09 -12.38
CA VAL A 63 2.34 0.30 -11.10
C VAL A 63 0.84 0.00 -11.10
N THR A 64 0.13 0.35 -12.17
CA THR A 64 -1.32 0.11 -12.28
C THR A 64 -1.65 -1.37 -12.24
N LEU A 65 -0.96 -2.21 -13.01
CA LEU A 65 -1.16 -3.66 -13.00
C LEU A 65 -0.83 -4.26 -11.64
N TYR A 66 0.22 -3.76 -10.96
CA TYR A 66 0.56 -4.20 -9.62
C TYR A 66 -0.54 -3.82 -8.61
N GLU A 67 -1.14 -2.64 -8.72
CA GLU A 67 -2.32 -2.19 -7.94
C GLU A 67 -3.63 -2.92 -8.29
N LEU A 68 -3.66 -3.72 -9.35
CA LEU A 68 -4.79 -4.61 -9.64
C LEU A 68 -4.52 -6.02 -9.12
N VAL A 69 -3.36 -6.58 -9.46
CA VAL A 69 -3.01 -7.98 -9.16
C VAL A 69 -2.59 -8.16 -7.71
N GLY A 70 -1.74 -7.26 -7.18
CA GLY A 70 -1.24 -7.31 -5.81
C GLY A 70 -2.34 -7.36 -4.74
N PRO A 71 -3.32 -6.44 -4.72
CA PRO A 71 -4.40 -6.51 -3.75
C PRO A 71 -5.34 -7.70 -4.00
N ALA A 72 -5.55 -8.14 -5.25
CA ALA A 72 -6.33 -9.35 -5.52
C ALA A 72 -5.67 -10.60 -4.91
N LEU A 73 -4.35 -10.71 -5.03
CA LEU A 73 -3.54 -11.74 -4.37
C LEU A 73 -3.63 -11.63 -2.84
N MET A 74 -3.50 -10.42 -2.30
CA MET A 74 -3.68 -10.18 -0.86
C MET A 74 -5.06 -10.64 -0.40
N LEU A 75 -6.14 -10.31 -1.12
CA LEU A 75 -7.53 -10.71 -0.83
C LEU A 75 -7.70 -12.23 -0.81
N ALA A 76 -7.13 -12.92 -1.80
CA ALA A 76 -7.12 -14.37 -1.91
C ALA A 76 -6.15 -15.08 -0.93
N ARG A 77 -5.47 -14.33 -0.04
CA ARG A 77 -4.42 -14.81 0.88
C ARG A 77 -3.26 -15.52 0.17
N ARG A 78 -2.96 -15.15 -1.07
CA ARG A 78 -1.87 -15.72 -1.85
C ARG A 78 -0.74 -14.71 -1.95
N TRP A 79 0.45 -15.09 -1.51
CA TRP A 79 1.66 -14.24 -1.58
C TRP A 79 1.49 -12.87 -0.90
N THR A 80 0.58 -12.79 0.09
CA THR A 80 0.16 -11.55 0.76
C THR A 80 1.35 -10.70 1.20
N SER A 81 2.38 -11.31 1.79
CA SER A 81 3.52 -10.56 2.28
C SER A 81 4.36 -9.93 1.20
N LEU A 82 4.63 -10.67 0.11
CA LEU A 82 5.38 -10.13 -1.02
C LEU A 82 4.59 -9.05 -1.75
N ALA A 83 3.29 -9.29 -1.95
CA ALA A 83 2.38 -8.31 -2.52
C ALA A 83 2.38 -7.00 -1.71
N ALA A 84 2.23 -7.11 -0.38
CA ALA A 84 2.23 -5.97 0.54
C ALA A 84 3.58 -5.23 0.57
N LEU A 85 4.72 -5.93 0.54
CA LEU A 85 6.05 -5.30 0.46
C LEU A 85 6.23 -4.51 -0.83
N GLY A 86 5.83 -5.06 -1.99
CA GLY A 86 5.92 -4.31 -3.24
C GLY A 86 5.02 -3.07 -3.24
N HIS A 87 3.82 -3.14 -2.65
CA HIS A 87 2.98 -1.95 -2.46
C HIS A 87 3.64 -0.93 -1.52
N ALA A 88 4.26 -1.38 -0.43
CA ALA A 88 4.97 -0.47 0.47
C ALA A 88 6.09 0.29 -0.27
N GLY A 89 6.82 -0.38 -1.16
CA GLY A 89 7.81 0.25 -2.04
C GLY A 89 7.20 1.29 -2.99
N ILE A 90 6.13 0.91 -3.72
CA ILE A 90 5.43 1.82 -4.64
C ILE A 90 4.88 3.05 -3.89
N LEU A 91 4.20 2.85 -2.77
CA LEU A 91 3.63 3.94 -1.97
C LEU A 91 4.71 4.81 -1.35
N THR A 92 5.87 4.26 -0.99
CA THR A 92 7.02 5.05 -0.52
C THR A 92 7.54 5.97 -1.64
N LEU A 93 7.63 5.48 -2.88
CA LEU A 93 8.02 6.31 -4.02
C LEU A 93 6.97 7.41 -4.27
N GLY A 94 5.67 7.05 -4.26
CA GLY A 94 4.58 8.02 -4.36
C GLY A 94 4.60 9.06 -3.23
N LEU A 95 4.90 8.64 -2.00
CA LEU A 95 5.11 9.54 -0.87
C LEU A 95 6.21 10.55 -1.18
N ILE A 96 7.39 10.09 -1.58
CA ILE A 96 8.56 10.97 -1.80
C ILE A 96 8.31 11.93 -2.97
N LEU A 97 7.79 11.43 -4.09
CA LEU A 97 7.65 12.22 -5.31
C LEU A 97 6.42 13.14 -5.31
N VAL A 98 5.34 12.75 -4.63
CA VAL A 98 4.04 13.44 -4.73
C VAL A 98 3.62 14.10 -3.42
N HIS A 99 3.67 13.36 -2.31
CA HIS A 99 3.02 13.80 -1.07
C HIS A 99 3.95 14.57 -0.12
N LEU A 100 5.21 14.19 -0.03
CA LEU A 100 6.20 14.86 0.80
C LEU A 100 6.37 16.35 0.42
N PRO A 101 6.43 16.73 -0.87
CA PRO A 101 6.47 18.15 -1.26
C PRO A 101 5.22 18.93 -0.86
N ALA A 102 4.07 18.26 -0.68
CA ALA A 102 2.82 18.88 -0.23
C ALA A 102 2.72 19.02 1.31
N GLY A 103 3.74 18.56 2.05
CA GLY A 103 3.80 18.63 3.50
C GLY A 103 3.07 17.45 4.18
N TRP A 104 2.70 17.65 5.45
CA TRP A 104 2.16 16.58 6.29
C TRP A 104 0.66 16.36 6.05
N PHE A 105 -0.13 17.42 6.14
CA PHE A 105 -1.58 17.33 6.32
C PHE A 105 -2.36 17.00 5.04
N VAL A 106 -3.28 16.03 5.13
CA VAL A 106 -4.22 15.71 4.05
C VAL A 106 -5.43 16.65 4.06
N VAL A 107 -5.87 17.13 5.24
CA VAL A 107 -7.00 18.06 5.42
C VAL A 107 -6.70 19.07 6.55
N GLY A 108 -7.30 20.26 6.50
CA GLY A 108 -7.26 21.27 7.56
C GLY A 108 -6.01 22.14 7.50
N GLY A 109 -4.84 21.56 7.78
CA GLY A 109 -3.54 22.24 7.73
C GLY A 109 -2.84 22.19 6.37
N GLY A 110 -3.44 21.54 5.38
CA GLY A 110 -2.88 21.31 4.05
C GLY A 110 -3.82 20.52 3.16
N ARG A 111 -3.33 20.15 1.98
CA ARG A 111 -4.00 19.21 1.06
C ARG A 111 -2.95 18.29 0.44
N ASN A 112 -3.34 17.05 0.16
CA ASN A 112 -2.49 16.08 -0.53
C ASN A 112 -1.18 15.71 0.20
N GLY A 113 -1.08 15.99 1.51
CA GLY A 113 0.09 15.67 2.32
C GLY A 113 0.27 14.17 2.60
N MET A 114 1.34 13.83 3.32
CA MET A 114 1.82 12.44 3.47
C MET A 114 1.21 11.63 4.62
N GLU A 115 0.36 12.18 5.49
CA GLU A 115 -0.24 11.46 6.63
C GLU A 115 -0.80 10.08 6.25
N TYR A 116 -1.63 10.06 5.21
CA TYR A 116 -2.29 8.84 4.76
C TYR A 116 -1.30 7.86 4.10
N SER A 117 -0.29 8.38 3.39
CA SER A 117 0.78 7.56 2.83
C SER A 117 1.56 6.84 3.92
N VAL A 118 1.94 7.54 5.01
CA VAL A 118 2.64 6.95 6.15
C VAL A 118 1.79 5.84 6.79
N LEU A 119 0.50 6.10 7.01
CA LEU A 119 -0.43 5.11 7.58
C LEU A 119 -0.51 3.85 6.71
N LEU A 120 -0.68 4.00 5.40
CA LEU A 120 -0.77 2.86 4.47
C LEU A 120 0.53 2.08 4.41
N ILE A 121 1.69 2.76 4.35
CA ILE A 121 3.00 2.09 4.33
C ILE A 121 3.20 1.26 5.60
N VAL A 122 2.94 1.83 6.78
CA VAL A 122 3.06 1.09 8.05
C VAL A 122 2.09 -0.09 8.10
N SER A 123 0.85 0.10 7.62
CA SER A 123 -0.14 -0.97 7.55
C SER A 123 0.30 -2.12 6.63
N LEU A 124 0.87 -1.80 5.46
CA LEU A 124 1.40 -2.77 4.52
C LEU A 124 2.59 -3.54 5.09
N LEU A 125 3.51 -2.87 5.78
CA LEU A 125 4.63 -3.52 6.46
C LEU A 125 4.15 -4.44 7.59
N ALA A 126 3.14 -4.02 8.34
CA ALA A 126 2.54 -4.84 9.40
C ALA A 126 1.80 -6.07 8.82
N ILE A 127 1.07 -5.91 7.72
CA ILE A 127 0.47 -7.03 6.96
C ILE A 127 1.58 -7.96 6.44
N ALA A 128 2.64 -7.41 5.85
CA ALA A 128 3.74 -8.21 5.33
C ALA A 128 4.39 -9.07 6.40
N TRP A 129 4.62 -8.49 7.57
CA TRP A 129 5.12 -9.18 8.74
C TRP A 129 4.15 -10.27 9.25
N ALA A 130 2.89 -9.92 9.48
CA ALA A 130 1.89 -10.81 10.06
C ALA A 130 1.59 -12.03 9.19
N PHE A 131 1.70 -11.90 7.86
CA PHE A 131 1.41 -12.98 6.91
C PHE A 131 2.68 -13.64 6.33
N TRP A 132 3.87 -13.32 6.87
CA TRP A 132 5.13 -13.86 6.34
C TRP A 132 5.14 -15.39 6.43
N PRO A 133 5.57 -16.11 5.37
CA PRO A 133 5.64 -17.56 5.42
C PRO A 133 6.61 -18.01 6.52
N VAL A 134 6.07 -18.52 7.61
CA VAL A 134 6.88 -19.22 8.61
C VAL A 134 7.29 -20.56 7.98
N ARG A 135 8.59 -20.83 7.88
CA ARG A 135 9.09 -22.15 7.48
C ARG A 135 8.48 -23.16 8.46
N ARG A 136 7.64 -24.08 7.96
CA ARG A 136 7.23 -25.25 8.74
C ARG A 136 8.46 -26.14 8.89
N GLY A 137 9.27 -25.88 9.91
CA GLY A 137 10.32 -26.79 10.35
C GLY A 137 9.65 -28.00 11.01
N GLN A 138 9.66 -29.12 10.28
CA GLN A 138 9.71 -30.50 10.76
C GLN A 138 9.06 -30.77 12.13
N GLY A 139 7.82 -31.26 12.09
CA GLY A 139 7.33 -32.15 13.15
C GLY A 139 7.92 -33.54 13.00
#